data_AF-A0A2D4XKG0-F1
#
_entry.id   AF-A0A2D4XKG0-F1
#
_cell.length_a   1.000
_cell.length_b   1.000
_cell.length_c   1.000
_cell.angle_alpha   90.00
_cell.angle_beta   90.00
_cell.angle_gamma   90.00
#
_symmetry.space_group_name_H-M   'P 1'
#
loop_
_entity.id
_entity.type
_entity.pdbx_description
1 polymer ?
#
loop_
_entity_poly.entity_id
_entity_poly.type
_entity_poly.pdbx_seq_one_letter_code
_entity_poly.pdbx_strand_id
1 'polypeptide(L)'
;MQTVADFYTKRNAELLRQWLKLTRGGMNIREAAKTVAENNEGITEGLINGIVYNKKYPYAAEAWAIIHKEEEAAEKLKKEKPGTATTPVVAKA
;
A
#
# COMPACT_ATOMS: atom_id res chain seq x y z
N MET A 1 -5.69 21.79 -9.79
CA MET A 1 -7.01 21.68 -9.15
C MET A 1 -7.24 20.20 -8.88
N GLN A 2 -7.39 19.76 -7.63
CA GLN A 2 -7.62 18.35 -7.34
C GLN A 2 -9.09 18.03 -7.58
N THR A 3 -9.39 17.04 -8.40
CA THR A 3 -10.78 16.64 -8.66
C THR A 3 -11.33 15.85 -7.48
N VAL A 4 -12.66 15.80 -7.35
CA VAL A 4 -13.33 14.94 -6.35
C VAL A 4 -12.93 13.47 -6.56
N ALA A 5 -12.81 13.04 -7.82
CA ALA A 5 -12.31 11.71 -8.16
C ALA A 5 -10.89 11.48 -7.62
N ASP A 6 -9.95 12.40 -7.88
CA ASP A 6 -8.57 12.29 -7.38
C ASP A 6 -8.49 12.23 -5.85
N PHE A 7 -9.35 12.96 -5.15
CA PHE A 7 -9.43 12.92 -3.70
C PHE A 7 -9.81 11.51 -3.20
N TYR A 8 -10.88 10.92 -3.73
CA TYR A 8 -11.34 9.59 -3.32
C TYR A 8 -10.40 8.48 -3.78
N THR A 9 -9.83 8.56 -4.99
CA THR A 9 -8.83 7.59 -5.46
C THR A 9 -7.62 7.54 -4.53
N LYS A 10 -7.08 8.70 -4.13
CA LYS A 10 -5.94 8.76 -3.20
C LYS A 10 -6.29 8.25 -1.82
N ARG A 11 -7.45 8.64 -1.28
CA ARG A 11 -7.94 8.15 0.01
C ARG A 11 -8.11 6.63 -0.01
N ASN A 12 -8.70 6.07 -1.05
CA ASN A 12 -8.86 4.61 -1.21
C ASN A 12 -7.52 3.90 -1.32
N ALA A 13 -6.54 4.48 -2.02
CA ALA A 13 -5.19 3.93 -2.11
C ALA A 13 -4.49 3.92 -0.73
N GLU A 14 -4.65 4.97 0.08
CA GLU A 14 -4.13 5.01 1.44
C GLU A 14 -4.72 3.91 2.33
N LEU A 15 -6.04 3.72 2.28
CA LEU A 15 -6.72 2.64 3.01
C LEU A 15 -6.23 1.26 2.56
N LEU A 16 -6.05 1.05 1.24
CA LEU A 16 -5.46 -0.18 0.70
C LEU A 16 -4.03 -0.41 1.20
N ARG A 17 -3.18 0.62 1.27
CA ARG A 17 -1.81 0.48 1.80
C ARG A 17 -1.81 0.02 3.25
N GLN A 18 -2.68 0.59 4.07
CA GLN A 18 -2.80 0.19 5.48
C GLN A 18 -3.26 -1.27 5.58
N TRP A 19 -4.29 -1.66 4.83
CA TRP A 19 -4.78 -3.04 4.80
C TRP A 19 -3.71 -4.03 4.29
N LEU A 20 -2.99 -3.69 3.22
CA LEU A 20 -1.89 -4.52 2.68
C LEU A 20 -0.74 -4.66 3.69
N LYS A 21 -0.39 -3.59 4.40
CA LYS A 21 0.65 -3.63 5.43
C LYS A 21 0.29 -4.62 6.54
N LEU A 22 -0.96 -4.61 7.00
CA LEU A 22 -1.43 -5.51 8.05
C LEU A 22 -1.47 -6.96 7.58
N THR A 23 -2.05 -7.21 6.40
CA THR A 23 -2.18 -8.58 5.86
C THR A 23 -0.83 -9.19 5.49
N ARG A 24 0.11 -8.40 4.95
CA ARG A 24 1.50 -8.83 4.73
C ARG A 24 2.27 -9.07 6.02
N GLY A 25 1.86 -8.42 7.11
CA GLY A 25 2.35 -8.69 8.47
C GLY A 25 1.76 -9.94 9.11
N GLY A 26 0.91 -10.69 8.40
CA GLY A 26 0.29 -11.93 8.89
C GLY A 26 -1.05 -11.75 9.59
N MET A 27 -1.61 -10.53 9.62
CA MET A 27 -2.94 -10.29 10.18
C MET A 27 -4.03 -10.92 9.30
N ASN A 28 -5.08 -11.46 9.92
CA ASN A 28 -6.23 -11.97 9.19
C ASN A 28 -6.87 -10.85 8.36
N ILE A 29 -7.31 -11.18 7.14
CA ILE A 29 -7.87 -10.20 6.21
C ILE A 29 -9.07 -9.43 6.79
N ARG A 30 -9.97 -10.13 7.49
CA ARG A 30 -11.16 -9.53 8.10
C ARG A 30 -10.78 -8.60 9.25
N GLU A 31 -9.85 -9.04 10.10
CA GLU A 31 -9.33 -8.23 11.18
C GLU A 31 -8.59 -6.99 10.66
N ALA A 32 -7.80 -7.14 9.60
CA ALA A 32 -7.13 -6.02 8.94
C ALA A 32 -8.14 -4.98 8.41
N ALA A 33 -9.25 -5.41 7.80
CA ALA A 33 -10.29 -4.49 7.33
C ALA A 33 -10.94 -3.73 8.49
N LYS A 34 -11.24 -4.43 9.59
CA LYS A 34 -11.77 -3.83 10.81
C LYS A 34 -10.79 -2.83 11.44
N THR A 35 -9.53 -3.22 11.61
CA THR A 35 -8.49 -2.35 12.19
C THR A 35 -8.25 -1.10 11.35
N VAL A 36 -8.27 -1.20 10.02
CA VAL A 36 -8.18 -0.02 9.15
C VAL A 36 -9.40 0.88 9.34
N ALA A 37 -10.61 0.33 9.39
CA ALA A 37 -11.81 1.13 9.63
C ALA A 37 -11.78 1.86 10.98
N GLU A 38 -11.38 1.18 12.06
CA GLU A 38 -11.29 1.77 13.41
C GLU A 38 -10.25 2.89 13.50
N ASN A 39 -9.16 2.80 12.73
CA ASN A 39 -8.10 3.80 12.70
C ASN A 39 -8.39 5.00 11.79
N ASN A 40 -9.47 4.97 11.00
CA ASN A 40 -9.77 6.03 10.03
C ASN A 40 -11.19 6.55 10.23
N GLU A 41 -11.32 7.81 10.65
CA GLU A 41 -12.61 8.45 10.93
C GLU A 41 -13.55 8.41 9.70
N GLY A 42 -14.80 8.01 9.96
CA GLY A 42 -15.85 7.92 8.95
C GLY A 42 -15.69 6.76 7.95
N ILE A 43 -14.78 5.81 8.22
CA ILE A 43 -14.59 4.61 7.40
C ILE A 43 -15.24 3.41 8.06
N THR A 44 -15.90 2.57 7.26
CA THR A 44 -16.52 1.32 7.71
C THR A 44 -15.76 0.11 7.17
N GLU A 45 -15.86 -1.03 7.86
CA GLU A 45 -15.32 -2.30 7.37
C GLU A 45 -15.86 -2.64 5.97
N GLY A 46 -17.14 -2.34 5.72
CA GLY A 46 -17.79 -2.54 4.42
C GLY A 46 -17.18 -1.69 3.30
N LEU A 47 -16.74 -0.47 3.59
CA LEU A 47 -16.04 0.38 2.62
C LEU A 47 -14.69 -0.25 2.26
N ILE A 48 -13.90 -0.68 3.25
CA ILE A 48 -12.61 -1.34 3.01
C ILE A 48 -12.81 -2.61 2.19
N ASN A 49 -13.77 -3.46 2.57
CA ASN A 49 -14.11 -4.67 1.83
C ASN A 49 -14.57 -4.34 0.39
N GLY A 50 -15.30 -3.23 0.21
CA GLY A 50 -15.68 -2.72 -1.10
C GLY A 50 -14.48 -2.41 -1.97
N ILE A 51 -13.51 -1.67 -1.45
CA ILE A 51 -12.28 -1.33 -2.20
C ILE A 51 -11.43 -2.58 -2.50
N VAL A 52 -11.32 -3.50 -1.53
CA VAL A 52 -10.48 -4.71 -1.66
C VAL A 52 -11.07 -5.71 -2.64
N TYR A 53 -12.38 -6.00 -2.55
CA TYR A 53 -12.98 -7.13 -3.25
C TYR A 53 -13.88 -6.74 -4.43
N ASN A 54 -14.40 -5.52 -4.45
CA ASN A 54 -15.33 -5.09 -5.48
C ASN A 54 -14.66 -4.10 -6.43
N LYS A 55 -14.21 -4.59 -7.59
CA LYS A 55 -13.63 -3.76 -8.66
C LYS A 55 -14.61 -2.73 -9.24
N LYS A 56 -15.93 -2.88 -9.01
CA LYS A 56 -16.95 -1.89 -9.39
C LYS A 56 -17.17 -0.83 -8.32
N TYR A 57 -16.52 -0.94 -7.16
CA TYR A 57 -16.60 0.08 -6.13
C TYR A 57 -15.93 1.37 -6.65
N PRO A 58 -16.54 2.55 -6.45
CA PRO A 58 -16.03 3.79 -6.98
C PRO A 58 -14.55 4.00 -6.64
N TYR A 59 -13.75 4.26 -7.68
CA TYR A 59 -12.32 4.57 -7.57
C TYR A 59 -11.42 3.45 -7.02
N ALA A 60 -11.96 2.24 -6.82
CA ALA A 60 -11.19 1.11 -6.29
C ALA A 60 -10.17 0.60 -7.32
N ALA A 61 -10.55 0.51 -8.60
CA ALA A 61 -9.66 0.05 -9.66
C ALA A 61 -8.45 0.98 -9.82
N GLU A 62 -8.69 2.29 -9.78
CA GLU A 62 -7.66 3.33 -9.86
C GLU A 62 -6.77 3.33 -8.62
N ALA A 63 -7.35 3.10 -7.43
CA ALA A 63 -6.58 2.95 -6.19
C ALA A 63 -5.63 1.73 -6.26
N TRP A 64 -6.10 0.58 -6.73
CA TRP A 64 -5.25 -0.59 -6.98
C TRP A 64 -4.17 -0.34 -8.03
N ALA A 65 -4.49 0.40 -9.10
CA ALA A 65 -3.51 0.78 -10.11
C ALA A 65 -2.37 1.65 -9.54
N ILE A 66 -2.65 2.52 -8.56
CA ILE A 66 -1.61 3.27 -7.84
C ILE A 66 -0.71 2.30 -7.06
N ILE A 67 -1.30 1.40 -6.28
CA ILE A 67 -0.53 0.42 -5.47
C ILE A 67 0.38 -0.43 -6.36
N HIS A 68 -0.13 -0.98 -7.46
CA HIS A 68 0.67 -1.82 -8.35
C HIS A 68 1.85 -1.05 -8.95
N LYS A 69 1.66 0.20 -9.37
CA LYS A 69 2.76 1.05 -9.88
C LYS A 69 3.82 1.31 -8.81
N GLU A 70 3.41 1.53 -7.56
CA GLU A 70 4.35 1.71 -6.44
C GLU A 70 5.17 0.45 -6.17
N GLU A 71 4.54 -0.73 -6.28
CA GLU A 71 5.20 -2.01 -6.09
C GLU A 71 6.19 -2.32 -7.22
N GLU A 72 5.81 -2.08 -8.47
CA GLU A 72 6.71 -2.20 -9.63
C GLU A 72 7.91 -1.25 -9.50
N ALA A 73 7.68 -0.01 -9.07
CA ALA A 73 8.75 0.95 -8.84
C ALA A 73 9.69 0.49 -7.71
N ALA A 74 9.14 -0.02 -6.60
CA ALA A 74 9.92 -0.55 -5.50
C ALA A 74 10.72 -1.81 -5.89
N GLU A 75 10.17 -2.66 -6.77
CA GLU A 75 10.87 -3.84 -7.29
C GLU A 75 12.02 -3.45 -8.24
N LYS A 76 11.81 -2.48 -9.14
CA LYS A 76 12.86 -1.94 -10.02
C LYS A 76 14.02 -1.35 -9.22
N LEU A 77 13.72 -0.57 -8.17
CA LEU A 77 14.74 0.03 -7.29
C LEU A 77 15.56 -1.04 -6.53
N LYS A 78 14.96 -2.18 -6.17
CA LYS A 78 15.68 -3.30 -5.54
C LYS A 78 16.63 -3.99 -6.52
N LYS A 79 16.26 -4.11 -7.80
CA LYS A 79 17.08 -4.73 -8.85
C LYS A 79 18.22 -3.82 -9.31
N GLU A 80 18.06 -2.50 -9.19
CA GLU A 80 19.10 -1.51 -9.50
C GLU A 80 20.14 -1.29 -8.38
N LYS A 81 20.07 -2.01 -7.26
CA LYS A 81 21.17 -2.09 -6.29
C LYS A 81 21.95 -3.40 -6.46
N PRO A 82 22.90 -3.50 -7.40
CA PRO A 82 23.95 -4.50 -7.32
C PRO A 82 24.83 -4.15 -6.11
N GLY A 83 25.19 -5.16 -5.33
CA GLY A 83 25.94 -5.00 -4.10
C GLY A 83 27.27 -4.27 -4.28
N THR A 84 27.55 -3.34 -3.36
CA THR A 84 28.90 -3.14 -2.85
C THR A 84 28.95 -3.71 -1.45
N ALA A 85 29.13 -5.03 -1.38
CA ALA A 85 29.87 -5.59 -0.28
C ALA A 85 31.31 -5.05 -0.40
N THR A 86 31.74 -4.20 0.53
CA THR A 86 33.16 -3.93 0.77
C THR A 86 33.32 -3.43 2.19
N THR A 87 33.65 -4.36 3.08
CA THR A 87 34.19 -4.12 4.42
C THR A 87 35.42 -5.03 4.58
N PRO A 88 36.42 -4.72 5.40
CA PRO A 88 37.22 -3.50 5.53
C PRO A 88 38.70 -3.77 5.18
N VAL A 89 39.45 -2.83 4.57
CA VAL A 89 40.93 -2.94 4.58
C VAL A 89 41.44 -2.23 5.82
N VAL A 90 41.79 -3.02 6.84
CA VAL A 90 42.64 -2.57 7.95
C VAL A 90 44.02 -2.24 7.37
N ALA A 91 44.35 -0.96 7.26
CA ALA A 91 45.72 -0.51 7.06
C ALA A 91 46.31 -0.19 8.44
N LYS A 92 47.23 -1.04 8.91
CA LYS A 92 48.10 -0.79 10.06
C LYS A 92 49.42 -0.22 9.51
N ALA A 93 49.82 0.95 10.00
CA ALA A 93 51.17 1.49 9.90
C ALA A 93 51.66 1.77 11.32
#